data_AF-A0A9D1FC38-F1
#
_entry.id   AF-A0A9D1FC38-F1
#
_cell.length_a   1.000
_cell.length_b   1.000
_cell.length_c   1.000
_cell.angle_alpha   90.00
_cell.angle_beta   90.00
_cell.angle_gamma   90.00
#
_symmetry.space_group_name_H-M   'P 1'
#
loop_
_entity.id
_entity.type
_entity.pdbx_description
1 polymer ?
#
loop_
_entity_poly.entity_id
_entity_poly.type
_entity_poly.pdbx_seq_one_letter_code
_entity_poly.pdbx_strand_id
1 'polypeptide(L)'
;MATVPTNISEAVYQIKRWKGVNEALEGEASLKMGEAAVMRNFKVTAGGALQKRGGSVNVAGLLSSYTVTVDAENPQVLYTENGSSSLALTMYPGVQADEMGALEPTGTPVLVTEANADEHEGWYYMDGLGRCFRFEGIERSRR
;
A
#
# COMPACT_ATOMS: atom_id res chain seq x y z
N MET A 1 -24.66 -10.92 37.46
CA MET A 1 -24.35 -10.45 36.10
C MET A 1 -25.24 -9.26 35.85
N ALA A 2 -24.67 -8.06 35.63
CA ALA A 2 -25.46 -6.85 35.44
C ALA A 2 -25.84 -6.68 33.97
N THR A 3 -27.13 -6.49 33.68
CA THR A 3 -27.63 -6.17 32.35
C THR A 3 -27.74 -4.66 32.23
N VAL A 4 -26.98 -4.05 31.33
CA VAL A 4 -27.03 -2.61 31.05
C VAL A 4 -27.97 -2.38 29.86
N PRO A 5 -29.15 -1.76 30.05
CA PRO A 5 -30.01 -1.39 28.93
C PRO A 5 -29.41 -0.18 28.21
N THR A 6 -28.86 -0.40 27.02
CA THR A 6 -28.42 0.70 26.16
C THR A 6 -29.62 1.28 25.41
N ASN A 7 -30.08 2.46 25.83
CA ASN A 7 -31.07 3.27 25.09
C ASN A 7 -30.43 3.94 23.86
N ILE A 8 -29.70 3.19 23.04
CA ILE A 8 -29.22 3.70 21.76
C ILE A 8 -30.39 3.52 20.78
N SER A 9 -31.10 4.60 20.49
CA SER A 9 -32.04 4.62 19.37
C SER A 9 -31.20 4.63 18.08
N GLU A 10 -30.81 3.44 17.61
CA GLU A 10 -30.31 3.31 16.24
C GLU A 10 -31.47 3.59 15.29
N ALA A 11 -31.45 4.77 14.66
CA ALA A 11 -32.35 5.06 13.57
C ALA A 11 -31.90 4.26 12.33
N VAL A 12 -32.52 3.10 12.10
CA VAL A 12 -32.35 2.34 10.87
C VAL A 12 -33.14 3.02 9.76
N TYR A 13 -32.45 3.73 8.86
CA TYR A 13 -33.07 4.34 7.70
C TYR A 13 -33.29 3.28 6.61
N GLN A 14 -34.55 2.94 6.34
CA GLN A 14 -34.93 1.99 5.29
C GLN A 14 -35.54 2.72 4.09
N ILE A 15 -35.03 2.44 2.88
CA ILE A 15 -35.66 2.89 1.63
C ILE A 15 -36.85 1.97 1.33
N LYS A 16 -38.08 2.48 1.50
CA LYS A 16 -39.31 1.69 1.29
C LYS A 16 -39.70 1.49 -0.18
N ARG A 17 -39.21 2.34 -1.08
CA ARG A 17 -39.41 2.21 -2.53
C ARG A 17 -38.39 3.03 -3.31
N TRP A 18 -37.85 2.44 -4.37
CA TRP A 18 -37.04 3.15 -5.36
C TRP A 18 -37.98 3.83 -6.36
N LYS A 19 -37.98 5.17 -6.42
CA LYS A 19 -38.86 5.95 -7.30
C LYS A 19 -38.24 6.34 -8.65
N GLY A 20 -37.06 5.80 -8.96
CA GLY A 20 -36.28 6.21 -10.13
C GLY A 20 -35.32 7.35 -9.84
N VAL A 21 -34.43 7.60 -10.80
CA VAL A 21 -33.42 8.67 -10.79
C VAL A 21 -34.09 9.91 -11.35
N ASN A 22 -34.62 10.78 -10.50
CA ASN A 22 -34.87 12.16 -10.90
C ASN A 22 -33.57 12.92 -10.64
N GLU A 23 -32.78 13.13 -11.70
CA GLU A 23 -31.74 14.15 -11.68
C GLU A 23 -32.45 15.49 -11.48
N ALA A 24 -32.40 16.04 -10.27
CA ALA A 24 -32.82 17.41 -10.04
C ALA A 24 -31.56 18.27 -10.11
N LEU A 25 -31.43 19.08 -11.16
CA LEU A 25 -30.40 20.11 -11.22
C LEU A 25 -30.65 21.16 -10.14
N GLU A 26 -29.60 21.87 -9.73
CA GLU A 26 -29.65 22.87 -8.68
C GLU A 26 -30.75 23.91 -8.98
N GLY A 27 -31.83 23.88 -8.18
CA GLY A 27 -32.98 24.78 -8.32
C GLY A 27 -34.29 24.16 -8.83
N GLU A 28 -34.32 22.89 -9.29
CA GLU A 28 -35.51 22.36 -9.98
C GLU A 28 -36.42 21.42 -9.16
N ALA A 29 -35.96 20.87 -8.02
CA ALA A 29 -36.85 20.09 -7.15
C ALA A 29 -36.42 20.13 -5.68
N SER A 30 -37.38 20.37 -4.79
CA SER A 30 -37.21 20.14 -3.35
C SER A 30 -37.05 18.63 -3.10
N LEU A 31 -35.82 18.18 -2.87
CA LEU A 31 -35.53 16.77 -2.55
C LEU A 31 -36.29 16.35 -1.29
N LYS A 32 -36.99 15.22 -1.36
CA LYS A 32 -37.63 14.60 -0.19
C LYS A 32 -36.59 13.79 0.58
N MET A 33 -36.88 13.52 1.85
CA MET A 33 -36.08 12.63 2.69
C MET A 33 -35.95 11.25 2.00
N GLY A 34 -34.72 10.88 1.62
CA GLY A 34 -34.41 9.66 0.87
C GLY A 34 -34.16 9.85 -0.63
N GLU A 35 -34.19 11.08 -1.15
CA GLU A 35 -33.81 11.42 -2.53
C GLU A 35 -32.38 12.00 -2.55
N ALA A 36 -31.62 11.73 -3.61
CA ALA A 36 -30.26 12.25 -3.77
C ALA A 36 -30.21 13.21 -4.96
N ALA A 37 -29.46 14.30 -4.80
CA ALA A 37 -29.26 15.30 -5.86
C ALA A 37 -28.48 14.72 -7.06
N VAL A 38 -27.42 13.95 -6.78
CA VAL A 38 -26.57 13.33 -7.79
C VAL A 38 -26.12 11.98 -7.28
N MET A 39 -26.21 10.95 -8.12
CA MET A 39 -25.99 9.58 -7.71
C MET A 39 -25.23 8.84 -8.84
N ARG A 40 -23.93 8.54 -8.63
CA ARG A 40 -23.03 7.94 -9.64
C ARG A 40 -22.35 6.66 -9.13
N ASN A 41 -21.99 5.76 -10.04
CA ASN A 41 -21.14 4.56 -9.82
C ASN A 41 -21.66 3.45 -8.88
N PHE A 42 -22.98 3.33 -8.70
CA PHE A 42 -23.59 2.17 -8.05
C PHE A 42 -24.63 1.50 -8.96
N LYS A 43 -24.99 0.25 -8.61
CA LYS A 43 -26.14 -0.49 -9.13
C LYS A 43 -27.12 -0.73 -7.99
N VAL A 44 -28.41 -0.75 -8.30
CA VAL A 44 -29.46 -1.07 -7.33
C VAL A 44 -29.79 -2.56 -7.47
N THR A 45 -29.81 -3.30 -6.36
CA THR A 45 -30.21 -4.72 -6.37
C THR A 45 -31.73 -4.84 -6.52
N ALA A 46 -32.21 -6.03 -6.87
CA ALA A 46 -33.65 -6.31 -6.92
C ALA A 46 -34.35 -6.06 -5.56
N GLY A 47 -33.61 -6.18 -4.45
CA GLY A 47 -34.08 -5.84 -3.09
C GLY A 47 -33.94 -4.37 -2.69
N GLY A 48 -33.55 -3.49 -3.61
CA GLY A 48 -33.42 -2.05 -3.36
C GLY A 48 -32.13 -1.62 -2.63
N ALA A 49 -31.18 -2.54 -2.43
CA ALA A 49 -29.89 -2.20 -1.82
C ALA A 49 -28.94 -1.55 -2.84
N LEU A 50 -28.08 -0.65 -2.38
CA LEU A 50 -27.02 -0.05 -3.20
C LEU A 50 -25.79 -0.99 -3.22
N GLN A 51 -25.27 -1.28 -4.40
CA GLN A 51 -24.01 -2.01 -4.59
C GLN A 51 -23.08 -1.21 -5.49
N LYS A 52 -21.77 -1.20 -5.20
CA LYS A 52 -20.77 -0.64 -6.10
C LYS A 52 -20.86 -1.35 -7.46
N ARG A 53 -20.85 -0.60 -8.57
CA ARG A 53 -20.84 -1.20 -9.92
C ARG A 53 -19.47 -1.87 -10.14
N GLY A 54 -19.46 -3.10 -10.63
CA GLY A 54 -18.22 -3.76 -11.07
C GLY A 54 -17.55 -2.96 -12.19
N GLY A 55 -16.22 -2.94 -12.23
CA GLY A 55 -15.43 -2.06 -13.11
C GLY A 55 -14.72 -0.92 -12.38
N SER A 56 -14.84 -0.85 -11.05
CA SER A 56 -13.93 -0.02 -10.25
C SER A 56 -12.57 -0.72 -10.14
N VAL A 57 -11.58 -0.18 -10.83
CA VAL A 57 -10.19 -0.64 -10.74
C VAL A 57 -9.59 -0.10 -9.44
N ASN A 58 -8.85 -0.92 -8.70
CA ASN A 58 -7.91 -0.40 -7.72
C ASN A 58 -6.84 0.35 -8.50
N VAL A 59 -6.90 1.68 -8.52
CA VAL A 59 -5.79 2.49 -9.01
C VAL A 59 -4.79 2.58 -7.86
N ALA A 60 -3.89 1.60 -7.79
CA ALA A 60 -2.67 1.74 -7.01
C ALA A 60 -1.80 2.71 -7.80
N GLY A 61 -1.69 3.96 -7.33
CA GLY A 61 -0.90 5.01 -7.97
C GLY A 61 -1.71 6.24 -8.34
N LEU A 62 -1.84 7.18 -7.39
CA LEU A 62 -2.30 8.56 -7.67
C LEU A 62 -1.16 9.45 -8.20
N LEU A 63 0.08 8.93 -8.21
CA LEU A 63 1.29 9.68 -8.50
C LEU A 63 1.82 9.29 -9.89
N SER A 64 2.25 10.30 -10.65
CA SER A 64 2.87 10.13 -11.98
C SER A 64 4.35 9.74 -11.92
N SER A 65 4.95 9.81 -10.74
CA SER A 65 6.37 9.55 -10.52
C SER A 65 6.63 9.21 -9.05
N TYR A 66 7.52 8.26 -8.81
CA TYR A 66 7.97 7.89 -7.47
C TYR A 66 9.45 8.22 -7.31
N THR A 67 9.83 8.69 -6.12
CA THR A 67 11.22 8.85 -5.71
C THR A 67 11.50 7.88 -4.57
N VAL A 68 12.58 7.12 -4.67
CA VAL A 68 13.01 6.22 -3.59
C VAL A 68 13.96 6.99 -2.68
N THR A 69 13.61 7.09 -1.40
CA THR A 69 14.46 7.67 -0.36
C THR A 69 14.78 6.61 0.67
N VAL A 70 16.03 6.57 1.12
CA VAL A 70 16.51 5.63 2.14
C VAL A 70 16.80 6.41 3.42
N ASP A 71 16.33 5.89 4.55
CA ASP A 71 16.75 6.39 5.86
C ASP A 71 18.19 5.93 6.13
N ALA A 72 19.13 6.85 5.97
CA ALA A 72 20.56 6.62 6.22
C ALA A 72 20.97 6.93 7.67
N GLU A 73 20.06 7.44 8.51
CA GLU A 73 20.37 7.78 9.90
C GLU A 73 20.17 6.59 10.84
N ASN A 74 19.35 5.60 10.44
CA ASN A 74 18.97 4.46 11.26
C ASN A 74 19.24 3.12 10.55
N PRO A 75 20.51 2.73 10.32
CA PRO A 75 20.83 1.44 9.72
C PRO A 75 20.40 0.27 10.61
N GLN A 76 19.98 -0.83 9.97
CA GLN A 76 19.57 -2.06 10.64
C GLN A 76 20.54 -3.20 10.33
N VAL A 77 20.90 -3.98 11.35
CA VAL A 77 21.70 -5.19 11.17
C VAL A 77 20.79 -6.32 10.70
N LEU A 78 21.02 -6.81 9.48
CA LEU A 78 20.24 -7.92 8.90
C LEU A 78 20.80 -9.30 9.24
N TYR A 79 22.13 -9.42 9.29
CA TYR A 79 22.82 -10.68 9.50
C TYR A 79 23.96 -10.51 10.49
N THR A 80 24.23 -11.57 11.26
CA THR A 80 25.37 -11.64 12.18
C THR A 80 25.95 -13.05 12.12
N GLU A 81 27.21 -13.14 11.73
CA GLU A 81 27.97 -14.39 11.73
C GLU A 81 29.12 -14.30 12.75
N ASN A 82 29.49 -15.45 13.33
CA ASN A 82 30.63 -15.56 14.23
C ASN A 82 31.75 -16.36 13.55
N GLY A 83 32.96 -15.81 13.52
CA GLY A 83 34.11 -16.44 12.87
C GLY A 83 34.25 -16.02 11.40
N SER A 84 34.61 -16.96 10.52
CA SER A 84 34.70 -16.69 9.07
C SER A 84 33.31 -16.51 8.48
N SER A 85 33.12 -15.44 7.68
CA SER A 85 31.85 -15.21 7.01
C SER A 85 31.61 -16.23 5.91
N SER A 86 30.38 -16.72 5.80
CA SER A 86 29.92 -17.59 4.71
C SER A 86 28.81 -16.94 3.88
N LEU A 87 28.38 -15.75 4.28
CA LEU A 87 27.31 -15.02 3.66
C LEU A 87 27.71 -14.51 2.27
N ALA A 88 26.81 -14.75 1.32
CA ALA A 88 26.90 -14.21 -0.02
C ALA A 88 25.52 -13.65 -0.43
N LEU A 89 25.46 -12.36 -0.77
CA LEU A 89 24.23 -11.65 -1.08
C LEU A 89 24.26 -11.17 -2.53
N THR A 90 23.22 -11.47 -3.29
CA THR A 90 23.05 -10.88 -4.62
C THR A 90 22.55 -9.44 -4.46
N MET A 91 23.40 -8.47 -4.80
CA MET A 91 23.10 -7.05 -4.71
C MET A 91 23.04 -6.38 -6.09
N TYR A 92 22.35 -5.25 -6.16
CA TYR A 92 22.09 -4.48 -7.37
C TYR A 92 22.55 -3.02 -7.21
N PRO A 93 23.09 -2.38 -8.25
CA PRO A 93 23.61 -1.00 -8.13
C PRO A 93 22.51 0.06 -7.94
N GLY A 94 21.26 -0.25 -8.26
CA GLY A 94 20.15 0.69 -8.12
C GLY A 94 18.82 0.02 -7.80
N VAL A 95 17.83 0.85 -7.50
CA VAL A 95 16.43 0.48 -7.32
C VAL A 95 15.54 1.55 -7.91
N GLN A 96 14.39 1.16 -8.45
CA GLN A 96 13.34 2.06 -8.90
C GLN A 96 12.00 1.60 -8.34
N ALA A 97 11.00 2.48 -8.37
CA ALA A 97 9.63 2.12 -8.08
C ALA A 97 8.83 2.02 -9.39
N ASP A 98 8.05 0.95 -9.54
CA ASP A 98 7.16 0.76 -10.68
C ASP A 98 5.93 1.69 -10.62
N GLU A 99 5.04 1.59 -11.61
CA GLU A 99 3.80 2.39 -11.65
C GLU A 99 2.88 2.13 -10.45
N MET A 100 3.01 0.96 -9.81
CA MET A 100 2.25 0.55 -8.64
C MET A 100 2.94 0.91 -7.31
N GLY A 101 4.13 1.52 -7.36
CA GLY A 101 4.94 1.87 -6.20
C GLY A 101 5.73 0.70 -5.58
N ALA A 102 5.78 -0.45 -6.25
CA ALA A 102 6.61 -1.58 -5.83
C ALA A 102 8.07 -1.35 -6.24
N LEU A 103 9.00 -1.76 -5.38
CA LEU A 103 10.44 -1.59 -5.61
C LEU A 103 10.98 -2.70 -6.52
N GLU A 104 11.70 -2.30 -7.56
CA GLU A 104 12.38 -3.18 -8.50
C GLU A 104 13.88 -2.85 -8.55
N PRO A 105 14.78 -3.84 -8.35
CA PRO A 105 16.21 -3.62 -8.50
C PRO A 105 16.60 -3.34 -9.96
N THR A 106 17.62 -2.51 -10.17
CA THR A 106 18.10 -2.13 -11.50
C THR A 106 19.60 -2.35 -11.65
N GLY A 107 20.05 -2.56 -12.90
CA GLY A 107 21.45 -2.82 -13.24
C GLY A 107 21.85 -4.29 -13.13
N THR A 108 23.15 -4.57 -13.37
CA THR A 108 23.68 -5.94 -13.35
C THR A 108 23.94 -6.38 -11.90
N PRO A 109 23.32 -7.49 -11.43
CA PRO A 109 23.57 -7.97 -10.09
C PRO A 109 24.97 -8.53 -9.93
N VAL A 110 25.50 -8.39 -8.71
CA VAL A 110 26.78 -8.97 -8.29
C VAL A 110 26.57 -9.77 -7.00
N LEU A 111 27.30 -10.88 -6.88
CA LEU A 111 27.36 -11.63 -5.62
C LEU A 111 28.38 -10.95 -4.71
N VAL A 112 27.89 -10.35 -3.63
CA VAL A 112 28.68 -9.65 -2.63
C VAL A 112 28.96 -10.58 -1.46
N THR A 113 30.24 -10.67 -1.10
CA THR A 113 30.79 -11.47 -0.01
C THR A 113 31.59 -10.56 0.91
N GLU A 114 32.12 -11.07 2.03
CA GLU A 114 33.00 -10.29 2.90
C GLU A 114 34.20 -9.66 2.16
N ALA A 115 34.72 -10.34 1.13
CA ALA A 115 35.94 -9.95 0.43
C ALA A 115 35.78 -8.72 -0.47
N ASN A 116 34.58 -8.46 -1.00
CA ASN A 116 34.28 -7.34 -1.91
C ASN A 116 33.20 -6.40 -1.38
N ALA A 117 32.75 -6.57 -0.13
CA ALA A 117 31.67 -5.78 0.46
C ALA A 117 31.95 -4.27 0.42
N ASP A 118 33.18 -3.86 0.72
CA ASP A 118 33.56 -2.44 0.81
C ASP A 118 33.46 -1.73 -0.57
N GLU A 119 33.46 -2.45 -1.69
CA GLU A 119 33.29 -1.91 -3.05
C GLU A 119 31.83 -1.68 -3.46
N HIS A 120 30.89 -2.21 -2.67
CA HIS A 120 29.47 -2.26 -2.99
C HIS A 120 28.60 -1.49 -1.99
N GLU A 121 29.19 -0.60 -1.19
CA GLU A 121 28.44 0.32 -0.35
C GLU A 121 27.45 1.14 -1.21
N GLY A 122 26.22 1.28 -0.71
CA GLY A 122 25.12 1.95 -1.39
C GLY A 122 24.36 1.10 -2.40
N TRP A 123 24.78 -0.14 -2.67
CA TRP A 123 24.02 -1.10 -3.48
C TRP A 123 22.80 -1.62 -2.72
N TYR A 124 21.87 -2.25 -3.43
CA TYR A 124 20.58 -2.69 -2.91
C TYR A 124 20.50 -4.21 -2.85
N TYR A 125 20.05 -4.73 -1.72
CA TYR A 125 19.72 -6.13 -1.52
C TYR A 125 18.20 -6.30 -1.47
N MET A 126 17.67 -7.25 -2.23
CA MET A 126 16.26 -7.67 -2.19
C MET A 126 16.17 -9.06 -1.55
N ASP A 127 15.39 -9.18 -0.49
CA ASP A 127 15.16 -10.48 0.14
C ASP A 127 14.06 -11.29 -0.55
N GLY A 128 13.88 -12.54 -0.14
CA GLY A 128 12.85 -13.44 -0.70
C GLY A 128 11.41 -13.03 -0.40
N LEU A 129 11.19 -12.02 0.45
CA LEU A 129 9.88 -11.47 0.80
C LEU A 129 9.60 -10.15 0.06
N GLY A 130 10.51 -9.69 -0.78
CA GLY A 130 10.38 -8.44 -1.54
C GLY A 130 10.73 -7.18 -0.75
N ARG A 131 11.41 -7.31 0.41
CA ARG A 131 11.94 -6.16 1.16
C ARG A 131 13.26 -5.71 0.54
N CYS A 132 13.42 -4.40 0.40
CA CYS A 132 14.61 -3.75 -0.16
C CYS A 132 15.44 -3.10 0.94
N PHE A 133 16.76 -3.31 0.91
CA PHE A 133 17.70 -2.72 1.85
C PHE A 133 18.86 -2.10 1.08
N ARG A 134 19.23 -0.86 1.40
CA ARG A 134 20.48 -0.26 0.93
C ARG A 134 21.61 -0.74 1.83
N PHE A 135 22.67 -1.23 1.22
CA PHE A 135 23.82 -1.78 1.91
C PHE A 135 24.73 -0.67 2.40
N GLU A 136 25.00 -0.63 3.70
CA GLU A 136 25.86 0.39 4.32
C GLU A 136 27.26 -0.14 4.66
N GLY A 137 27.44 -1.46 4.65
CA GLY A 137 28.73 -2.09 4.89
C GLY A 137 28.67 -3.24 5.89
N ILE A 138 29.84 -3.67 6.33
CA ILE A 138 30.01 -4.75 7.32
C ILE A 138 30.74 -4.19 8.54
N GLU A 139 30.14 -4.37 9.72
CA GLU A 139 30.83 -4.12 10.97
C GLU A 139 31.61 -5.37 11.42
N ARG A 140 32.92 -5.22 11.64
CA ARG A 140 33.81 -6.31 12.06
C ARG A 140 34.23 -6.07 13.51
N SER A 141 33.61 -6.77 14.47
CA SER A 141 34.10 -6.74 15.85
C SER A 141 35.24 -7.74 16.03
N ARG A 142 36.40 -7.27 16.51
CA ARG A 142 37.49 -8.16 16.94
C ARG A 142 37.14 -8.70 18.33
N ARG A 143 37.32 -10.01 18.52
CA ARG A 143 37.31 -10.64 19.83
C ARG A 143 38.73 -10.82 20.35
#